data_AF-A0A8T1RLE0-F1
#
_entry.id   AF-A0A8T1RLE0-F1
#
_cell.length_a   1.000
_cell.length_b   1.000
_cell.length_c   1.000
_cell.angle_alpha   90.00
_cell.angle_beta   90.00
_cell.angle_gamma   90.00
#
_symmetry.space_group_name_H-M   'P 1'
#
loop_
_entity.id
_entity.type
_entity.pdbx_description
1 polymer ?
#
loop_
_entity_poly.entity_id
_entity_poly.type
_entity_poly.pdbx_seq_one_letter_code
_entity_poly.pdbx_strand_id
1 'polypeptide(L)'
;MALSENGEIEVTGASFSRFDVVSDQSDHSYFLLNRPKKDSGDCFVNDNSKTHKKIMQEWRILEKNLPESIFVRVYEKRIDLLRAVIVGASGTPYHDGLFFFDLAFPPDYPARPPQVHYRSYGMRLNPNLYANGRVCLSLLNTWAGKKSEKWNPSESTVLQVLLSIQALVLNEKPYFNEPGNGMLGRSIWEKKSQAYNEDVFILSCKTMLFLLRRPPKNFEEFVARHFRELGDRIVRACNAYRTGTVRVGYYGDYGSSSSSSTSIDVSDRFKASVQKLYPELVTAFHRVGASVGNFVERLKVEIQTPPSSKARAVAKRQRGVGIAKKVLRGITKILGLKKSGKIKADATEKKFSRKGCSFAMHCERERGEVGDIIGI
;
A
#
# COMPACT_ATOMS: atom_id res chain seq x y z
N MET A 1 17.31 15.39 9.10
CA MET A 1 17.10 15.09 7.67
C MET A 1 16.58 16.35 7.00
N ALA A 2 17.27 16.81 5.95
CA ALA A 2 16.86 17.99 5.19
C ALA A 2 15.84 17.56 4.12
N LEU A 3 14.74 18.30 4.01
CA LEU A 3 13.81 18.18 2.89
C LEU A 3 14.48 18.83 1.67
N SER A 4 14.57 18.14 0.54
CA SER A 4 14.90 18.78 -0.74
C SER A 4 13.74 19.68 -1.17
N GLU A 5 14.04 20.79 -1.85
CA GLU A 5 13.06 21.80 -2.30
C GLU A 5 11.94 21.25 -3.20
N ASN A 6 12.06 20.00 -3.68
CA ASN A 6 11.09 19.34 -4.55
C ASN A 6 10.22 18.27 -3.86
N GLY A 7 10.38 18.04 -2.55
CA GLY A 7 9.56 17.06 -1.81
C GLY A 7 9.83 15.60 -2.19
N GLU A 8 10.94 15.32 -2.88
CA GLU A 8 11.38 13.97 -3.19
C GLU A 8 12.19 13.42 -2.01
N ILE A 9 11.76 12.26 -1.49
CA ILE A 9 12.48 11.53 -0.45
C ILE A 9 13.66 10.81 -1.13
N GLU A 10 14.89 11.26 -0.80
CA GLU A 10 16.12 10.56 -1.15
C GLU A 10 16.12 9.16 -0.51
N VAL A 11 16.17 8.13 -1.34
CA VAL A 11 16.25 6.73 -0.91
C VAL A 11 17.71 6.31 -1.03
N THR A 12 18.40 6.15 0.10
CA THR A 12 19.75 5.58 0.11
C THR A 12 19.70 4.10 -0.28
N GLY A 13 20.73 3.61 -0.97
CA GLY A 13 20.81 2.23 -1.50
C GLY A 13 20.99 1.13 -0.44
N ALA A 14 20.88 1.44 0.86
CA ALA A 14 20.97 0.47 1.93
C ALA A 14 19.61 -0.24 2.16
N SER A 15 19.66 -1.55 2.46
CA SER A 15 18.48 -2.34 2.84
C SER A 15 17.92 -1.85 4.18
N PHE A 16 16.59 -1.71 4.28
CA PHE A 16 15.92 -1.28 5.51
C PHE A 16 15.95 -2.41 6.56
N SER A 17 16.53 -2.15 7.73
CA SER A 17 16.68 -3.20 8.75
C SER A 17 15.32 -3.68 9.29
N ARG A 18 15.17 -5.01 9.39
CA ARG A 18 14.00 -5.68 10.00
C ARG A 18 13.84 -5.39 11.47
N PHE A 19 14.92 -5.22 12.20
CA PHE A 19 14.90 -4.84 13.60
C PHE A 19 15.83 -3.64 13.80
N ASP A 20 15.35 -2.62 14.50
CA ASP A 20 16.16 -1.46 14.80
C ASP A 20 15.71 -0.78 16.09
N VAL A 21 16.65 -0.10 16.75
CA VAL A 21 16.44 0.63 18.00
C VAL A 21 16.40 2.13 17.66
N VAL A 22 15.32 2.80 18.06
CA VAL A 22 15.06 4.21 17.69
C VAL A 22 14.68 5.06 18.88
N SER A 23 14.78 6.38 18.75
CA SER A 23 14.61 7.28 19.90
C SER A 23 13.24 7.97 19.96
N ASP A 24 12.52 8.12 18.85
CA ASP A 24 11.28 8.92 18.78
C ASP A 24 10.02 8.04 18.75
N GLN A 25 9.32 8.01 19.88
CA GLN A 25 8.06 7.30 20.11
C GLN A 25 6.83 8.22 20.19
N SER A 26 6.96 9.49 19.79
CA SER A 26 5.94 10.53 20.06
C SER A 26 4.58 10.27 19.43
N ASP A 27 4.51 9.47 18.36
CA ASP A 27 3.26 9.08 17.69
C ASP A 27 2.76 7.69 18.14
N HIS A 28 3.39 7.05 19.12
CA HIS A 28 3.01 5.72 19.59
C HIS A 28 1.67 5.72 20.32
N SER A 29 0.81 4.75 20.02
CA SER A 29 -0.55 4.65 20.59
C SER A 29 -0.55 4.53 22.12
N TYR A 30 0.55 4.04 22.68
CA TYR A 30 0.77 3.88 24.11
C TYR A 30 1.75 4.89 24.72
N PHE A 31 2.04 6.00 24.03
CA PHE A 31 3.00 7.01 24.49
C PHE A 31 2.74 7.54 25.91
N LEU A 32 1.46 7.66 26.29
CA LEU A 32 1.03 8.12 27.61
C LEU A 32 0.95 7.01 28.67
N LEU A 33 1.00 5.73 28.29
CA LEU A 33 1.00 4.62 29.25
C LEU A 33 2.34 4.51 29.96
N ASN A 34 2.32 3.95 31.17
CA ASN A 34 3.50 3.57 31.97
C ASN A 34 4.58 4.66 32.06
N ARG A 35 4.19 5.95 32.09
CA ARG A 35 5.18 7.02 32.29
C ARG A 35 5.81 6.84 33.68
N PRO A 36 7.15 6.88 33.78
CA PRO A 36 7.84 6.69 35.05
C PRO A 36 7.33 7.72 36.05
N LYS A 37 6.80 7.25 37.18
CA LYS A 37 6.51 8.10 38.34
C LYS A 37 7.86 8.35 39.01
N LYS A 38 8.14 9.62 39.36
CA LYS A 38 9.44 10.06 39.92
C LYS A 38 9.92 9.25 41.13
N ASP A 39 9.02 8.59 41.87
CA ASP A 39 9.33 7.97 43.17
C ASP A 39 9.13 6.44 43.24
N SER A 40 8.84 5.76 42.12
CA SER A 40 8.72 4.29 42.11
C SER A 40 9.83 3.69 41.26
N GLY A 41 10.60 2.75 41.82
CA GLY A 41 11.60 1.99 41.08
C GLY A 41 10.98 1.32 39.85
N ASP A 42 11.16 1.94 38.69
CA ASP A 42 10.55 1.52 37.44
C ASP A 42 11.17 0.19 36.99
N CYS A 43 10.35 -0.85 36.87
CA CYS A 43 10.80 -2.17 36.45
C CYS A 43 11.36 -2.17 35.01
N PHE A 44 11.08 -1.13 34.22
CA PHE A 44 11.62 -0.93 32.89
C PHE A 44 12.98 -0.24 32.87
N VAL A 45 13.39 0.42 33.97
CA VAL A 45 14.70 1.10 34.09
C VAL A 45 15.70 0.24 34.86
N ASN A 46 15.23 -0.50 35.86
CA ASN A 46 16.07 -1.40 36.63
C ASN A 46 16.46 -2.65 35.81
N ASP A 47 17.70 -2.70 35.36
CA ASP A 47 18.28 -3.78 34.56
C ASP A 47 18.23 -5.16 35.25
N ASN A 48 18.20 -5.16 36.58
CA ASN A 48 18.11 -6.35 37.40
C ASN A 48 16.70 -6.91 37.52
N SER A 49 15.68 -6.13 37.14
CA SER A 49 14.29 -6.57 37.21
C SER A 49 14.04 -7.76 36.27
N LYS A 50 13.15 -8.67 36.69
CA LYS A 50 12.74 -9.81 35.87
C LYS A 50 12.10 -9.35 34.56
N THR A 51 11.32 -8.28 34.61
CA THR A 51 10.63 -7.67 33.47
C THR A 51 11.62 -7.11 32.45
N HIS A 52 12.59 -6.31 32.88
CA HIS A 52 13.64 -5.77 32.02
C HIS A 52 14.41 -6.90 31.31
N LYS A 53 14.89 -7.89 32.08
CA LYS A 53 15.61 -9.05 31.54
C LYS A 53 14.78 -9.81 30.51
N LYS A 54 13.48 -9.99 30.76
CA LYS A 54 12.57 -10.67 29.82
C LYS A 54 12.33 -9.84 28.55
N ILE A 55 12.15 -8.52 28.65
CA ILE A 55 12.01 -7.64 27.47
C ILE A 55 13.29 -7.67 26.62
N MET A 56 14.47 -7.61 27.24
CA MET A 56 15.74 -7.76 26.52
C MET A 56 15.89 -9.14 25.86
N GLN A 57 15.26 -10.19 26.41
CA GLN A 57 15.18 -11.48 25.74
C GLN A 57 14.27 -11.41 24.50
N GLU A 58 13.11 -10.75 24.58
CA GLU A 58 12.22 -10.53 23.42
C GLU A 58 12.95 -9.80 22.29
N TRP A 59 13.70 -8.75 22.60
CA TRP A 59 14.46 -7.98 21.60
C TRP A 59 15.44 -8.87 20.84
N ARG A 60 16.20 -9.72 21.56
CA ARG A 60 17.12 -10.69 20.93
C ARG A 60 16.40 -11.74 20.08
N ILE A 61 15.20 -12.17 20.48
CA ILE A 61 14.39 -13.11 19.70
C ILE A 61 13.94 -12.44 18.40
N LEU A 62 13.44 -11.20 18.48
CA LEU A 62 12.96 -10.45 17.32
C LEU A 62 14.11 -10.12 16.36
N GLU A 63 15.21 -9.59 16.85
CA GLU A 63 16.39 -9.26 16.04
C GLU A 63 16.88 -10.45 15.20
N LYS A 64 16.85 -11.67 15.76
CA LYS A 64 17.37 -12.87 15.10
C LYS A 64 16.36 -13.62 14.23
N ASN A 65 15.07 -13.58 14.57
CA ASN A 65 14.08 -14.54 14.05
C ASN A 65 12.88 -13.90 13.33
N LEU A 66 12.92 -12.59 13.05
CA LEU A 66 11.85 -11.96 12.26
C LEU A 66 11.81 -12.49 10.83
N PRO A 67 10.64 -12.91 10.31
CA PRO A 67 10.49 -13.24 8.89
C PRO A 67 10.67 -11.98 8.03
N GLU A 68 10.92 -12.17 6.73
CA GLU A 68 11.15 -11.06 5.78
C GLU A 68 10.00 -10.07 5.67
N SER A 69 8.78 -10.49 6.01
CA SER A 69 7.56 -9.70 5.92
C SER A 69 7.22 -8.92 7.20
N ILE A 70 8.07 -8.98 8.24
CA ILE A 70 7.82 -8.30 9.51
C ILE A 70 9.01 -7.43 9.89
N PHE A 71 8.74 -6.16 10.20
CA PHE A 71 9.73 -5.18 10.62
C PHE A 71 9.33 -4.58 11.96
N VAL A 72 10.30 -4.37 12.85
CA VAL A 72 10.10 -3.94 14.23
C VAL A 72 11.01 -2.76 14.55
N ARG A 73 10.45 -1.80 15.30
CA ARG A 73 11.18 -0.71 15.94
C ARG A 73 10.94 -0.77 17.43
N VAL A 74 12.02 -0.79 18.20
CA VAL A 74 11.99 -0.72 19.66
C VAL A 74 12.58 0.61 20.11
N TYR A 75 12.28 1.05 21.33
CA TYR A 75 12.62 2.41 21.75
C TYR A 75 13.65 2.46 22.88
N GLU A 76 14.76 3.17 22.67
CA GLU A 76 15.88 3.27 23.61
C GLU A 76 15.44 3.70 25.01
N LYS A 77 14.57 4.72 25.08
CA LYS A 77 14.12 5.34 26.34
C LYS A 77 12.87 4.70 26.94
N ARG A 78 12.20 3.85 26.17
CA ARG A 78 10.90 3.25 26.52
C ARG A 78 10.90 1.80 26.06
N ILE A 79 11.70 0.98 26.74
CA ILE A 79 11.87 -0.43 26.38
C ILE A 79 10.57 -1.22 26.49
N ASP A 80 9.59 -0.69 27.23
CA ASP A 80 8.25 -1.21 27.37
C ASP A 80 7.40 -1.03 26.10
N LEU A 81 7.87 -0.27 25.10
CA LEU A 81 7.17 -0.03 23.85
C LEU A 81 7.91 -0.67 22.66
N LEU A 82 7.13 -1.13 21.68
CA LEU A 82 7.64 -1.48 20.35
C LEU A 82 6.56 -1.29 19.30
N ARG A 83 6.98 -1.00 18.07
CA ARG A 83 6.11 -0.94 16.89
C ARG A 83 6.50 -2.03 15.90
N ALA A 84 5.53 -2.77 15.41
CA ALA A 84 5.71 -3.72 14.33
C ALA A 84 4.91 -3.30 13.09
N VAL A 85 5.42 -3.61 11.91
CA VAL A 85 4.68 -3.61 10.66
C VAL A 85 4.73 -5.00 10.05
N ILE A 86 3.58 -5.48 9.60
CA ILE A 86 3.43 -6.74 8.88
C ILE A 86 3.05 -6.40 7.44
N VAL A 87 3.83 -6.90 6.48
CA VAL A 87 3.50 -6.85 5.06
C VAL A 87 2.44 -7.92 4.79
N GLY A 88 1.34 -7.51 4.15
CA GLY A 88 0.27 -8.43 3.78
C GLY A 88 0.75 -9.46 2.77
N ALA A 89 0.46 -10.74 3.05
CA ALA A 89 0.94 -11.85 2.24
C ALA A 89 0.17 -11.96 0.90
N SER A 90 0.85 -12.48 -0.12
CA SER A 90 0.19 -12.91 -1.35
C SER A 90 -0.83 -14.03 -1.08
N GLY A 91 -1.82 -14.19 -1.95
CA GLY A 91 -2.95 -15.09 -1.72
C GLY A 91 -4.03 -14.51 -0.79
N THR A 92 -3.84 -13.30 -0.25
CA THR A 92 -4.78 -12.70 0.72
C THR A 92 -5.32 -11.35 0.23
N PRO A 93 -6.49 -10.88 0.68
CA PRO A 93 -6.98 -9.53 0.34
C PRO A 93 -6.12 -8.39 0.95
N TYR A 94 -5.08 -8.74 1.72
CA TYR A 94 -4.15 -7.83 2.35
C TYR A 94 -2.85 -7.62 1.55
N HIS A 95 -2.64 -8.41 0.48
CA HIS A 95 -1.37 -8.46 -0.24
C HIS A 95 -0.79 -7.08 -0.58
N ASP A 96 0.53 -6.96 -0.45
CA ASP A 96 1.32 -5.73 -0.67
C ASP A 96 0.94 -4.54 0.25
N GLY A 97 -0.06 -4.68 1.13
CA GLY A 97 -0.41 -3.70 2.15
C GLY A 97 0.54 -3.71 3.34
N LEU A 98 0.56 -2.62 4.10
CA LEU A 98 1.35 -2.48 5.34
C LEU A 98 0.40 -2.31 6.53
N PHE A 99 0.52 -3.18 7.54
CA PHE A 99 -0.34 -3.19 8.71
C PHE A 99 0.48 -2.95 9.97
N PHE A 100 0.24 -1.81 10.64
CA PHE A 100 1.04 -1.38 11.78
C PHE A 100 0.38 -1.71 13.11
N PHE A 101 1.20 -2.16 14.05
CA PHE A 101 0.82 -2.54 15.40
C PHE A 101 1.75 -1.86 16.40
N ASP A 102 1.17 -1.11 17.33
CA ASP A 102 1.86 -0.57 18.50
C ASP A 102 1.67 -1.55 19.65
N LEU A 103 2.74 -1.87 20.38
CA LEU A 103 2.74 -2.83 21.48
C LEU A 103 3.29 -2.19 22.75
N ALA A 104 2.72 -2.56 23.90
CA ALA A 104 3.18 -2.11 25.22
C ALA A 104 3.26 -3.28 26.20
N PHE A 105 4.43 -3.51 26.77
CA PHE A 105 4.64 -4.48 27.84
C PHE A 105 4.04 -3.95 29.15
N PRO A 106 3.31 -4.79 29.92
CA PRO A 106 2.86 -4.39 31.24
C PRO A 106 3.99 -4.45 32.28
N PRO A 107 3.88 -3.73 33.42
CA PRO A 107 4.92 -3.74 34.47
C PRO A 107 5.21 -5.11 35.09
N ASP A 108 4.28 -6.06 34.97
CA ASP A 108 4.39 -7.45 35.44
C ASP A 108 4.70 -8.45 34.31
N TYR A 109 5.17 -7.99 33.14
CA TYR A 109 5.59 -8.88 32.06
C TYR A 109 6.70 -9.84 32.53
N PRO A 110 6.64 -11.16 32.21
CA PRO A 110 5.72 -11.83 31.30
C PRO A 110 4.47 -12.46 31.94
N ALA A 111 4.11 -12.13 33.19
CA ALA A 111 2.92 -12.71 33.82
C ALA A 111 1.62 -12.42 33.04
N ARG A 112 1.55 -11.25 32.39
CA ARG A 112 0.49 -10.87 31.46
C ARG A 112 1.06 -10.59 30.06
N PRO A 113 0.27 -10.82 28.99
CA PRO A 113 0.69 -10.52 27.62
C PRO A 113 0.88 -9.00 27.42
N PRO A 114 1.63 -8.60 26.37
CA PRO A 114 1.67 -7.21 25.95
C PRO A 114 0.29 -6.74 25.47
N GLN A 115 0.01 -5.45 25.63
CA GLN A 115 -1.11 -4.80 24.95
C GLN A 115 -0.75 -4.57 23.48
N VAL A 116 -1.71 -4.75 22.57
CA VAL A 116 -1.51 -4.56 21.13
C VAL A 116 -2.60 -3.66 20.57
N HIS A 117 -2.18 -2.63 19.84
CA HIS A 117 -3.05 -1.68 19.15
C HIS A 117 -2.77 -1.69 17.65
N TYR A 118 -3.77 -2.05 16.86
CA TYR A 118 -3.75 -1.93 15.41
C TYR A 118 -4.03 -0.49 14.99
N ARG A 119 -3.16 0.09 14.16
CA ARG A 119 -3.39 1.41 13.56
C ARG A 119 -4.47 1.33 12.48
N SER A 120 -5.72 1.44 12.91
CA SER A 120 -6.92 1.17 12.10
C SER A 120 -7.34 2.28 11.15
N TYR A 121 -6.96 3.53 11.46
CA TYR A 121 -7.51 4.74 10.81
C TYR A 121 -9.05 4.78 10.83
N GLY A 122 -9.68 4.22 11.87
CA GLY A 122 -11.14 4.12 11.99
C GLY A 122 -11.80 3.04 11.12
N MET A 123 -11.01 2.17 10.46
CA MET A 123 -11.52 1.11 9.57
C MET A 123 -11.45 -0.26 10.24
N ARG A 124 -12.52 -1.06 10.11
CA ARG A 124 -12.55 -2.47 10.53
C ARG A 124 -12.18 -3.35 9.34
N LEU A 125 -10.91 -3.74 9.26
CA LEU A 125 -10.34 -4.53 8.16
C LEU A 125 -10.53 -6.04 8.33
N ASN A 126 -10.77 -6.51 9.55
CA ASN A 126 -10.88 -7.92 9.88
C ASN A 126 -11.82 -8.08 11.09
N PRO A 127 -12.50 -9.23 11.27
CA PRO A 127 -13.29 -9.46 12.49
C PRO A 127 -12.48 -9.31 13.78
N ASN A 128 -11.18 -9.65 13.75
CA ASN A 128 -10.24 -9.52 14.86
C ASN A 128 -9.50 -8.16 14.92
N LEU A 129 -9.65 -7.27 13.93
CA LEU A 129 -9.02 -5.95 13.89
C LEU A 129 -10.08 -4.85 13.88
N TYR A 130 -10.32 -4.27 15.04
CA TYR A 130 -11.43 -3.37 15.27
C TYR A 130 -11.13 -1.95 14.77
N ALA A 131 -12.18 -1.18 14.47
CA ALA A 131 -12.05 0.21 14.04
C ALA A 131 -11.40 1.12 15.10
N ASN A 132 -11.48 0.76 16.38
CA ASN A 132 -10.79 1.45 17.47
C ASN A 132 -9.36 0.94 17.74
N GLY A 133 -8.85 0.05 16.88
CA GLY A 133 -7.52 -0.53 16.99
C GLY A 133 -7.38 -1.72 17.94
N ARG A 134 -8.46 -2.20 18.57
CA ARG A 134 -8.41 -3.43 19.37
C ARG A 134 -8.07 -4.64 18.50
N VAL A 135 -7.15 -5.47 18.99
CA VAL A 135 -6.75 -6.76 18.38
C VAL A 135 -7.28 -7.92 19.21
N CYS A 136 -7.98 -8.86 18.56
CA CYS A 136 -8.53 -10.06 19.21
C CYS A 136 -7.72 -11.31 18.88
N LEU A 137 -7.00 -11.84 19.86
CA LEU A 137 -6.29 -13.12 19.80
C LEU A 137 -6.39 -13.83 21.15
N SER A 138 -6.54 -15.16 21.13
CA SER A 138 -6.51 -15.99 22.34
C SER A 138 -5.16 -15.84 23.07
N LEU A 139 -4.07 -15.77 22.32
CA LEU A 139 -2.71 -15.56 22.84
C LEU A 139 -2.54 -14.22 23.58
N LEU A 140 -3.38 -13.22 23.27
CA LEU A 140 -3.42 -11.93 23.96
C LEU A 140 -4.48 -11.88 25.07
N ASN A 141 -5.16 -12.99 25.34
CA ASN A 141 -6.32 -13.09 26.22
C ASN A 141 -7.47 -12.12 25.85
N THR A 142 -7.52 -11.67 24.59
CA THR A 142 -8.58 -10.79 24.07
C THR A 142 -9.64 -11.52 23.27
N TRP A 143 -9.50 -12.85 23.14
CA TRP A 143 -10.44 -13.74 22.45
C TRP A 143 -10.55 -15.09 23.17
N ALA A 144 -11.64 -15.81 22.93
CA ALA A 144 -11.80 -17.17 23.43
C ALA A 144 -10.82 -18.13 22.73
N GLY A 145 -10.34 -19.13 23.46
CA GLY A 145 -9.42 -20.14 22.96
C GLY A 145 -9.14 -21.20 24.00
N LYS A 146 -8.57 -22.32 23.57
CA LYS A 146 -8.12 -23.42 24.45
C LYS A 146 -7.03 -22.91 25.39
N LYS A 147 -6.82 -23.60 26.53
CA LYS A 147 -5.77 -23.24 27.50
C LYS A 147 -4.38 -23.16 26.84
N SER A 148 -4.08 -24.05 25.90
CA SER A 148 -2.82 -24.09 25.15
C SER A 148 -2.64 -22.95 24.14
N GLU A 149 -3.72 -22.23 23.81
CA GLU A 149 -3.70 -21.11 22.87
C GLU A 149 -3.62 -19.75 23.58
N LYS A 150 -3.73 -19.75 24.92
CA LYS A 150 -3.64 -18.55 25.75
C LYS A 150 -2.19 -18.24 26.10
N TRP A 151 -1.95 -17.00 26.53
CA TRP A 151 -0.64 -16.54 26.99
C TRP A 151 -0.06 -17.47 28.07
N ASN A 152 1.14 -17.99 27.83
CA ASN A 152 1.95 -18.73 28.79
C ASN A 152 3.17 -17.88 29.17
N PRO A 153 3.28 -17.38 30.42
CA PRO A 153 4.40 -16.55 30.86
C PRO A 153 5.80 -17.14 30.64
N SER A 154 5.91 -18.48 30.58
CA SER A 154 7.18 -19.19 30.42
C SER A 154 7.57 -19.42 28.96
N GLU A 155 6.60 -19.49 28.05
CA GLU A 155 6.81 -19.98 26.68
C GLU A 155 6.42 -18.96 25.60
N SER A 156 5.44 -18.12 25.87
CA SER A 156 4.92 -17.16 24.90
C SER A 156 5.90 -16.02 24.63
N THR A 157 5.94 -15.55 23.39
CA THR A 157 6.84 -14.49 22.92
C THR A 157 6.08 -13.47 22.06
N VAL A 158 6.64 -12.27 21.91
CA VAL A 158 6.12 -11.26 20.99
C VAL A 158 6.18 -11.76 19.54
N LEU A 159 7.22 -12.51 19.18
CA LEU A 159 7.33 -13.10 17.85
C LEU A 159 6.13 -14.01 17.53
N GLN A 160 5.72 -14.87 18.47
CA GLN A 160 4.52 -15.70 18.29
C GLN A 160 3.25 -14.87 18.14
N VAL A 161 3.13 -13.73 18.84
CA VAL A 161 2.00 -12.80 18.65
C VAL A 161 1.99 -12.26 17.23
N LEU A 162 3.12 -11.76 16.72
CA LEU A 162 3.22 -11.20 15.37
C LEU A 162 2.95 -12.26 14.28
N LEU A 163 3.50 -13.47 14.45
CA LEU A 163 3.23 -14.60 13.56
C LEU A 163 1.77 -15.05 13.61
N SER A 164 1.13 -15.01 14.79
CA SER A 164 -0.30 -15.33 14.94
C SER A 164 -1.18 -14.30 14.23
N ILE A 165 -0.84 -13.01 14.30
CA ILE A 165 -1.55 -11.96 13.52
C ILE A 165 -1.41 -12.26 12.02
N GLN A 166 -0.18 -12.50 11.55
CA GLN A 166 0.06 -12.78 10.14
C GLN A 166 -0.72 -14.01 9.65
N ALA A 167 -0.65 -15.13 10.38
CA ALA A 167 -1.22 -16.41 9.94
C ALA A 167 -2.74 -16.53 10.16
N LEU A 168 -3.24 -16.07 11.31
CA LEU A 168 -4.63 -16.29 11.72
C LEU A 168 -5.53 -15.10 11.39
N VAL A 169 -5.00 -13.88 11.39
CA VAL A 169 -5.80 -12.67 11.17
C VAL A 169 -5.71 -12.22 9.72
N LEU A 170 -4.50 -12.03 9.19
CA LEU A 170 -4.27 -11.54 7.83
C LEU A 170 -4.28 -12.67 6.79
N ASN A 171 -5.26 -13.58 6.87
CA ASN A 171 -5.33 -14.80 6.04
C ASN A 171 -6.13 -14.61 4.72
N GLU A 172 -6.20 -15.67 3.90
CA GLU A 172 -6.88 -15.72 2.59
C GLU A 172 -8.39 -15.47 2.66
N LYS A 173 -9.05 -15.95 3.72
CA LYS A 173 -10.52 -15.92 3.88
C LYS A 173 -10.94 -15.34 5.24
N PRO A 174 -10.64 -14.05 5.50
CA PRO A 174 -10.86 -13.42 6.81
C PRO A 174 -12.33 -13.31 7.22
N TYR A 175 -13.26 -13.53 6.29
CA TYR A 175 -14.68 -13.65 6.60
C TYR A 175 -14.97 -14.74 7.66
N PHE A 176 -14.22 -15.85 7.64
CA PHE A 176 -14.43 -16.97 8.56
C PHE A 176 -13.80 -16.76 9.94
N ASN A 177 -13.13 -15.62 10.17
CA ASN A 177 -12.63 -15.27 11.49
C ASN A 177 -13.76 -14.85 12.44
N GLU A 178 -14.94 -14.48 11.93
CA GLU A 178 -16.11 -14.18 12.75
C GLU A 178 -16.77 -15.49 13.20
N PRO A 179 -17.09 -15.66 14.51
CA PRO A 179 -17.73 -16.87 15.01
C PRO A 179 -19.06 -17.16 14.32
N GLY A 180 -19.32 -18.45 14.07
CA GLY A 180 -20.57 -18.92 13.47
C GLY A 180 -20.63 -18.87 11.94
N ASN A 181 -19.66 -18.20 11.28
CA ASN A 181 -19.54 -18.27 9.83
C ASN A 181 -19.03 -19.66 9.39
N GLY A 182 -19.65 -20.23 8.33
CA GLY A 182 -19.27 -21.53 7.77
C GLY A 182 -20.02 -22.76 8.31
N MET A 183 -21.04 -22.57 9.16
CA MET A 183 -21.85 -23.67 9.72
C MET A 183 -22.93 -24.24 8.76
N LEU A 184 -23.21 -23.56 7.64
CA LEU A 184 -24.19 -24.03 6.61
C LEU A 184 -23.48 -24.31 5.27
N GLY A 185 -24.16 -24.86 4.26
CA GLY A 185 -23.55 -25.37 3.01
C GLY A 185 -22.47 -24.47 2.35
N ARG A 186 -21.37 -25.10 1.88
CA ARG A 186 -20.11 -24.44 1.45
C ARG A 186 -20.26 -23.30 0.43
N SER A 187 -21.21 -23.40 -0.51
CA SER A 187 -21.31 -22.45 -1.65
C SER A 187 -21.76 -21.04 -1.24
N ILE A 188 -22.69 -20.89 -0.29
CA ILE A 188 -23.21 -19.58 0.12
C ILE A 188 -22.13 -18.77 0.85
N TRP A 189 -21.35 -19.42 1.71
CA TRP A 189 -20.29 -18.75 2.47
C TRP A 189 -19.10 -18.39 1.62
N GLU A 190 -18.81 -19.15 0.56
CA GLU A 190 -17.74 -18.82 -0.37
C GLU A 190 -18.02 -17.49 -1.09
N LYS A 191 -19.26 -17.27 -1.56
CA LYS A 191 -19.65 -15.97 -2.15
C LYS A 191 -19.55 -14.82 -1.14
N LYS A 192 -19.98 -15.03 0.11
CA LYS A 192 -19.84 -14.03 1.18
C LYS A 192 -18.37 -13.74 1.49
N SER A 193 -17.53 -14.76 1.52
CA SER A 193 -16.09 -14.62 1.72
C SER A 193 -15.44 -13.83 0.59
N GLN A 194 -15.83 -14.07 -0.67
CA GLN A 194 -15.32 -13.31 -1.81
C GLN A 194 -15.74 -11.84 -1.77
N ALA A 195 -17.01 -11.55 -1.46
CA ALA A 195 -17.48 -10.18 -1.26
C ALA A 195 -16.78 -9.49 -0.08
N TYR A 196 -16.47 -10.23 0.99
CA TYR A 196 -15.68 -9.72 2.11
C TYR A 196 -14.25 -9.39 1.68
N ASN A 197 -13.60 -10.26 0.90
CA ASN A 197 -12.25 -10.01 0.36
C ASN A 197 -12.22 -8.75 -0.52
N GLU A 198 -13.24 -8.55 -1.36
CA GLU A 198 -13.41 -7.32 -2.14
C GLU A 198 -13.45 -6.07 -1.23
N ASP A 199 -14.29 -6.08 -0.19
CA ASP A 199 -14.39 -4.97 0.76
C ASP A 199 -13.07 -4.73 1.53
N VAL A 200 -12.41 -5.80 2.00
CA VAL A 200 -11.11 -5.73 2.68
C VAL A 200 -10.04 -5.12 1.78
N PHE A 201 -9.95 -5.55 0.52
CA PHE A 201 -8.95 -5.01 -0.42
C PHE A 201 -9.13 -3.51 -0.67
N ILE A 202 -10.39 -3.03 -0.74
CA ILE A 202 -10.71 -1.59 -0.82
C ILE A 202 -10.21 -0.85 0.42
N LEU A 203 -10.40 -1.41 1.62
CA LEU A 203 -9.91 -0.82 2.87
C LEU A 203 -8.37 -0.88 2.97
N SER A 204 -7.73 -1.94 2.47
CA SER A 204 -6.27 -2.05 2.37
C SER A 204 -5.72 -0.92 1.49
N CYS A 205 -6.31 -0.70 0.32
CA CYS A 205 -5.95 0.41 -0.58
C CYS A 205 -6.09 1.78 0.10
N LYS A 206 -7.17 2.01 0.86
CA LYS A 206 -7.33 3.25 1.63
C LYS A 206 -6.25 3.41 2.69
N THR A 207 -5.90 2.33 3.38
CA THR A 207 -4.83 2.31 4.39
C THR A 207 -3.49 2.70 3.77
N MET A 208 -3.16 2.20 2.56
CA MET A 208 -1.97 2.62 1.81
C MET A 208 -1.95 4.14 1.57
N LEU A 209 -3.09 4.74 1.18
CA LEU A 209 -3.20 6.20 1.00
C LEU A 209 -3.00 6.98 2.31
N PHE A 210 -3.50 6.48 3.44
CA PHE A 210 -3.27 7.10 4.74
C PHE A 210 -1.79 7.03 5.14
N LEU A 211 -1.15 5.87 4.94
CA LEU A 211 0.26 5.68 5.23
C LEU A 211 1.16 6.57 4.37
N LEU A 212 0.87 6.71 3.08
CA LEU A 212 1.62 7.61 2.20
C LEU A 212 1.45 9.10 2.56
N ARG A 213 0.33 9.47 3.20
CA ARG A 213 0.08 10.84 3.66
C ARG A 213 0.70 11.12 5.03
N ARG A 214 0.68 10.15 5.93
CA ARG A 214 1.16 10.25 7.32
C ARG A 214 1.79 8.93 7.74
N PRO A 215 3.02 8.64 7.28
CA PRO A 215 3.71 7.42 7.67
C PRO A 215 3.97 7.42 9.19
N PRO A 216 3.90 6.26 9.85
CA PRO A 216 4.31 6.13 11.25
C PRO A 216 5.77 6.53 11.43
N LYS A 217 6.09 7.18 12.54
CA LYS A 217 7.48 7.55 12.83
C LYS A 217 8.41 6.33 12.83
N ASN A 218 9.61 6.53 12.32
CA ASN A 218 10.68 5.55 12.12
C ASN A 218 10.40 4.52 11.01
N PHE A 219 9.37 4.76 10.20
CA PHE A 219 8.98 3.92 9.05
C PHE A 219 8.70 4.75 7.78
N GLU A 220 9.00 6.05 7.79
CA GLU A 220 8.77 6.96 6.66
C GLU A 220 9.46 6.46 5.39
N GLU A 221 10.75 6.13 5.52
CA GLU A 221 11.56 5.60 4.42
C GLU A 221 11.06 4.23 3.95
N PHE A 222 10.69 3.35 4.89
CA PHE A 222 10.16 2.02 4.57
C PHE A 222 8.85 2.10 3.79
N VAL A 223 7.90 2.91 4.26
CA VAL A 223 6.61 3.12 3.59
C VAL A 223 6.82 3.68 2.19
N ALA A 224 7.68 4.69 2.05
CA ALA A 224 7.97 5.30 0.75
C ALA A 224 8.62 4.29 -0.21
N ARG A 225 9.66 3.56 0.23
CA ARG A 225 10.36 2.55 -0.56
C ARG A 225 9.44 1.40 -0.97
N HIS A 226 8.71 0.82 -0.01
CA HIS A 226 7.78 -0.29 -0.25
C HIS A 226 6.76 0.04 -1.35
N PHE A 227 6.14 1.22 -1.28
CA PHE A 227 5.15 1.64 -2.28
C PHE A 227 5.76 2.21 -3.57
N ARG A 228 7.03 2.66 -3.55
CA ARG A 228 7.79 2.95 -4.77
C ARG A 228 7.99 1.67 -5.59
N GLU A 229 8.38 0.59 -4.93
CA GLU A 229 8.68 -0.69 -5.57
C GLU A 229 7.41 -1.43 -6.00
N LEU A 230 6.38 -1.47 -5.15
CA LEU A 230 5.17 -2.26 -5.39
C LEU A 230 4.01 -1.48 -6.02
N GLY A 231 4.12 -0.16 -6.14
CA GLY A 231 3.02 0.70 -6.60
C GLY A 231 2.45 0.30 -7.97
N ASP A 232 3.31 -0.04 -8.93
CA ASP A 232 2.87 -0.54 -10.25
C ASP A 232 2.18 -1.91 -10.15
N ARG A 233 2.71 -2.84 -9.34
CA ARG A 233 2.08 -4.15 -9.10
C ARG A 233 0.67 -3.98 -8.51
N ILE A 234 0.52 -3.15 -7.48
CA ILE A 234 -0.76 -2.90 -6.80
C ILE A 234 -1.78 -2.30 -7.78
N VAL A 235 -1.37 -1.31 -8.57
CA VAL A 235 -2.23 -0.65 -9.58
C VAL A 235 -2.71 -1.64 -10.64
N ARG A 236 -1.84 -2.56 -11.09
CA ARG A 236 -2.23 -3.63 -12.01
C ARG A 236 -3.15 -4.66 -11.36
N ALA A 237 -2.90 -5.04 -10.11
CA ALA A 237 -3.78 -5.92 -9.34
C ALA A 237 -5.19 -5.33 -9.23
N CYS A 238 -5.31 -4.05 -8.88
CA CYS A 238 -6.59 -3.34 -8.85
C CYS A 238 -7.35 -3.46 -10.19
N ASN A 239 -6.64 -3.30 -11.32
CA ASN A 239 -7.27 -3.43 -12.64
C ASN A 239 -7.73 -4.86 -12.91
N ALA A 240 -6.86 -5.85 -12.65
CA ALA A 240 -7.15 -7.26 -12.88
C ALA A 240 -8.32 -7.78 -12.04
N TYR A 241 -8.43 -7.35 -10.78
CA TYR A 241 -9.57 -7.66 -9.92
C TYR A 241 -10.85 -6.99 -10.42
N ARG A 242 -10.78 -5.70 -10.79
CA ARG A 242 -11.94 -4.95 -11.29
C ARG A 242 -12.49 -5.54 -12.59
N THR A 243 -11.64 -6.08 -13.46
CA THR A 243 -12.04 -6.68 -14.74
C THR A 243 -12.47 -8.14 -14.61
N GLY A 244 -12.36 -8.75 -13.42
CA GLY A 244 -12.67 -10.17 -13.22
C GLY A 244 -11.66 -11.11 -13.88
N THR A 245 -10.43 -10.63 -14.13
CA THR A 245 -9.35 -11.43 -14.71
C THR A 245 -8.81 -12.43 -13.68
N VAL A 246 -8.67 -12.00 -12.42
CA VAL A 246 -8.29 -12.84 -11.28
C VAL A 246 -9.10 -12.44 -10.04
N ARG A 247 -9.22 -13.35 -9.06
CA ARG A 247 -9.87 -13.07 -7.78
C ARG A 247 -8.97 -12.24 -6.90
N VAL A 248 -9.55 -11.40 -6.04
CA VAL A 248 -8.83 -10.64 -5.02
C VAL A 248 -7.96 -11.57 -4.18
N GLY A 249 -6.67 -11.25 -4.10
CA GLY A 249 -5.64 -12.02 -3.40
C GLY A 249 -4.72 -12.82 -4.31
N TYR A 250 -5.12 -13.13 -5.55
CA TYR A 250 -4.38 -14.05 -6.42
C TYR A 250 -3.64 -13.37 -7.58
N TYR A 251 -3.38 -12.06 -7.49
CA TYR A 251 -2.57 -11.36 -8.50
C TYR A 251 -1.07 -11.65 -8.30
N GLY A 252 -0.49 -12.39 -9.26
CA GLY A 252 0.96 -12.61 -9.34
C GLY A 252 1.45 -14.00 -8.92
N ASP A 253 0.65 -14.81 -8.20
CA ASP A 253 1.07 -16.15 -7.76
C ASP A 253 0.80 -17.27 -8.78
N TYR A 254 -0.14 -17.03 -9.69
CA TYR A 254 -0.39 -17.93 -10.81
C TYR A 254 0.04 -17.22 -12.08
N GLY A 255 1.18 -17.65 -12.64
CA GLY A 255 1.47 -17.45 -14.05
C GLY A 255 0.21 -17.71 -14.87
N SER A 256 0.03 -16.93 -15.92
CA SER A 256 -1.12 -16.81 -16.82
C SER A 256 -1.65 -18.13 -17.42
N SER A 257 -2.00 -19.12 -16.59
CA SER A 257 -2.19 -20.53 -16.95
C SER A 257 -3.38 -21.17 -16.26
N SER A 258 -4.39 -20.40 -15.83
CA SER A 258 -5.74 -20.96 -15.78
C SER A 258 -6.50 -20.50 -17.02
N SER A 259 -6.33 -21.28 -18.07
CA SER A 259 -7.13 -21.32 -19.29
C SER A 259 -8.58 -21.78 -19.03
N SER A 260 -9.23 -21.25 -17.98
CA SER A 260 -10.69 -21.31 -17.88
C SER A 260 -11.24 -19.98 -18.37
N SER A 261 -11.85 -20.01 -19.54
CA SER A 261 -12.53 -18.91 -20.24
C SER A 261 -13.69 -18.26 -19.49
N THR A 262 -13.89 -18.58 -18.21
CA THR A 262 -14.91 -18.04 -17.33
C THR A 262 -14.38 -16.82 -16.57
N SER A 263 -14.78 -15.63 -17.04
CA SER A 263 -14.68 -14.38 -16.28
C SER A 263 -15.18 -14.59 -14.85
N ILE A 264 -14.39 -14.19 -13.86
CA ILE A 264 -14.81 -14.21 -12.46
C ILE A 264 -15.90 -13.17 -12.27
N ASP A 265 -16.97 -13.54 -11.57
CA ASP A 265 -18.00 -12.59 -11.17
C ASP A 265 -17.45 -11.69 -10.06
N VAL A 266 -17.62 -10.38 -10.25
CA VAL A 266 -17.06 -9.33 -9.39
C VAL A 266 -18.17 -8.35 -9.11
N SER A 267 -18.35 -7.94 -7.85
CA SER A 267 -19.49 -7.10 -7.49
C SER A 267 -19.41 -5.71 -8.14
N ASP A 268 -20.54 -5.17 -8.57
CA ASP A 268 -20.58 -3.83 -9.16
C ASP A 268 -20.20 -2.74 -8.13
N ARG A 269 -20.47 -2.98 -6.84
CA ARG A 269 -20.02 -2.13 -5.73
C ARG A 269 -18.50 -2.09 -5.66
N PHE A 270 -17.83 -3.22 -5.76
CA PHE A 270 -16.37 -3.29 -5.79
C PHE A 270 -15.81 -2.58 -7.02
N LYS A 271 -16.34 -2.87 -8.21
CA LYS A 271 -15.91 -2.20 -9.46
C LYS A 271 -15.99 -0.67 -9.35
N ALA A 272 -17.10 -0.15 -8.82
CA ALA A 272 -17.29 1.27 -8.60
C ALA A 272 -16.32 1.85 -7.55
N SER A 273 -16.03 1.08 -6.49
CA SER A 273 -15.10 1.49 -5.44
C SER A 273 -13.66 1.56 -5.93
N VAL A 274 -13.19 0.53 -6.66
CA VAL A 274 -11.87 0.55 -7.31
C VAL A 274 -11.79 1.73 -8.27
N GLN A 275 -12.80 1.96 -9.10
CA GLN A 275 -12.81 3.06 -10.07
C GLN A 275 -12.67 4.45 -9.43
N LYS A 276 -13.19 4.64 -8.21
CA LYS A 276 -13.04 5.87 -7.45
C LYS A 276 -11.66 6.01 -6.81
N LEU A 277 -11.13 4.92 -6.23
CA LEU A 277 -9.83 4.93 -5.55
C LEU A 277 -8.63 4.98 -6.51
N TYR A 278 -8.82 4.46 -7.72
CA TYR A 278 -7.76 4.29 -8.71
C TYR A 278 -6.90 5.55 -8.95
N PRO A 279 -7.49 6.73 -9.22
CA PRO A 279 -6.71 7.93 -9.49
C PRO A 279 -5.89 8.39 -8.28
N GLU A 280 -6.42 8.20 -7.06
CA GLU A 280 -5.74 8.56 -5.83
C GLU A 280 -4.52 7.67 -5.60
N LEU A 281 -4.66 6.34 -5.80
CA LEU A 281 -3.55 5.39 -5.67
C LEU A 281 -2.44 5.68 -6.67
N VAL A 282 -2.77 5.84 -7.96
CA VAL A 282 -1.78 6.16 -8.99
C VAL A 282 -1.05 7.45 -8.67
N THR A 283 -1.78 8.48 -8.23
CA THR A 283 -1.18 9.76 -7.83
C THR A 283 -0.25 9.60 -6.64
N ALA A 284 -0.67 8.88 -5.60
CA ALA A 284 0.11 8.70 -4.39
C ALA A 284 1.38 7.87 -4.65
N PHE A 285 1.29 6.78 -5.42
CA PHE A 285 2.43 5.96 -5.79
C PHE A 285 3.40 6.69 -6.72
N HIS A 286 2.91 7.46 -7.69
CA HIS A 286 3.77 8.30 -8.52
C HIS A 286 4.57 9.31 -7.69
N ARG A 287 3.95 9.94 -6.68
CA ARG A 287 4.62 10.91 -5.80
C ARG A 287 5.77 10.32 -5.01
N VAL A 288 5.72 9.02 -4.70
CA VAL A 288 6.84 8.32 -4.04
C VAL A 288 7.81 7.68 -5.03
N GLY A 289 7.68 7.95 -6.34
CA GLY A 289 8.60 7.50 -7.38
C GLY A 289 8.26 6.15 -8.02
N ALA A 290 7.07 5.60 -7.81
CA ALA A 290 6.69 4.33 -8.43
C ALA A 290 6.53 4.47 -9.96
N SER A 291 6.98 3.47 -10.72
CA SER A 291 6.87 3.43 -12.19
C SER A 291 5.45 3.10 -12.69
N VAL A 292 4.45 3.88 -12.27
CA VAL A 292 3.04 3.71 -12.64
C VAL A 292 2.67 4.34 -14.00
N GLY A 293 3.58 5.08 -14.64
CA GLY A 293 3.33 5.88 -15.85
C GLY A 293 2.86 5.10 -17.08
N ASN A 294 3.45 3.92 -17.33
CA ASN A 294 3.11 3.07 -18.47
C ASN A 294 1.67 2.51 -18.39
N PHE A 295 1.06 2.50 -17.21
CA PHE A 295 -0.33 2.10 -17.06
C PHE A 295 -1.30 3.21 -17.48
N VAL A 296 -0.97 4.46 -17.18
CA VAL A 296 -1.80 5.62 -17.55
C VAL A 296 -1.91 5.74 -19.06
N GLU A 297 -0.81 5.54 -19.79
CA GLU A 297 -0.83 5.52 -21.25
C GLU A 297 -1.62 4.34 -21.82
N ARG A 298 -1.52 3.15 -21.23
CA ARG A 298 -2.35 2.00 -21.61
C ARG A 298 -3.84 2.24 -21.38
N LEU A 299 -4.23 2.87 -20.27
CA LEU A 299 -5.60 3.34 -20.08
C LEU A 299 -6.02 4.35 -21.15
N LYS A 300 -5.13 5.27 -21.59
CA LYS A 300 -5.44 6.23 -22.67
C LYS A 300 -5.75 5.48 -23.97
N VAL A 301 -5.00 4.42 -24.28
CA VAL A 301 -5.18 3.60 -25.49
C VAL A 301 -6.47 2.79 -25.41
N GLU A 302 -6.75 2.13 -24.28
CA GLU A 302 -7.94 1.29 -24.09
C GLU A 302 -9.26 2.09 -24.14
N ILE A 303 -9.22 3.36 -23.74
CA ILE A 303 -10.31 4.33 -23.88
C ILE A 303 -10.51 4.79 -25.34
N GLN A 304 -9.47 4.73 -26.17
CA GLN A 304 -9.46 5.22 -27.55
C GLN A 304 -9.68 4.12 -28.59
N THR A 305 -9.38 2.85 -28.29
CA THR A 305 -9.65 1.71 -29.17
C THR A 305 -11.15 1.36 -29.17
N PRO A 306 -11.85 1.40 -30.32
CA PRO A 306 -13.20 0.87 -30.44
C PRO A 306 -13.17 -0.67 -30.29
N PRO A 307 -14.22 -1.30 -29.74
CA PRO A 307 -14.29 -2.75 -29.66
C PRO A 307 -14.21 -3.37 -31.06
N SER A 308 -13.39 -4.40 -31.21
CA SER A 308 -13.26 -5.13 -32.48
C SER A 308 -14.61 -5.71 -32.90
N SER A 309 -14.80 -5.85 -34.21
CA SER A 309 -16.04 -6.20 -34.89
C SER A 309 -16.70 -7.52 -34.43
N LYS A 310 -16.02 -8.35 -33.63
CA LYS A 310 -16.57 -9.58 -33.04
C LYS A 310 -17.37 -9.36 -31.74
N ALA A 311 -17.36 -8.16 -31.16
CA ALA A 311 -18.08 -7.85 -29.90
C ALA A 311 -19.34 -6.98 -30.10
N ARG A 312 -19.95 -6.99 -31.29
CA ARG A 312 -21.15 -6.18 -31.61
C ARG A 312 -22.44 -6.70 -30.97
N ALA A 313 -22.43 -7.89 -30.36
CA ALA A 313 -23.60 -8.49 -29.70
C ALA A 313 -23.77 -8.14 -28.20
N VAL A 314 -22.83 -7.38 -27.59
CA VAL A 314 -22.94 -6.96 -26.17
C VAL A 314 -23.04 -5.43 -26.06
N ALA A 315 -23.96 -4.85 -26.84
CA ALA A 315 -24.27 -3.42 -26.78
C ALA A 315 -25.18 -3.11 -25.57
N LYS A 316 -24.63 -3.20 -24.35
CA LYS A 316 -25.20 -2.56 -23.15
C LYS A 316 -24.14 -1.97 -22.21
N ARG A 317 -22.97 -1.58 -22.75
CA ARG A 317 -21.80 -1.14 -21.99
C ARG A 317 -21.33 0.29 -22.31
N GLN A 318 -22.25 1.25 -22.46
CA GLN A 318 -21.89 2.65 -22.72
C GLN A 318 -21.58 3.51 -21.47
N ARG A 319 -21.82 3.03 -20.24
CA ARG A 319 -21.53 3.77 -19.00
C ARG A 319 -20.05 3.75 -18.56
N GLY A 320 -19.27 2.72 -18.94
CA GLY A 320 -17.89 2.54 -18.47
C GLY A 320 -16.85 3.47 -19.14
N VAL A 321 -17.05 3.79 -20.42
CA VAL A 321 -16.10 4.58 -21.24
C VAL A 321 -16.05 6.05 -20.80
N GLY A 322 -17.18 6.64 -20.42
CA GLY A 322 -17.24 8.02 -19.94
C GLY A 322 -16.49 8.25 -18.63
N ILE A 323 -16.51 7.25 -17.74
CA ILE A 323 -15.86 7.33 -16.43
C ILE A 323 -14.35 7.09 -16.56
N ALA A 324 -13.93 6.16 -17.41
CA ALA A 324 -12.52 5.95 -17.75
C ALA A 324 -11.88 7.24 -18.31
N LYS A 325 -12.59 7.99 -19.18
CA LYS A 325 -12.17 9.33 -19.65
C LYS A 325 -12.05 10.39 -18.55
N LYS A 326 -12.78 10.25 -17.43
CA LYS A 326 -12.73 11.19 -16.29
C LYS A 326 -11.55 10.89 -15.38
N VAL A 327 -11.31 9.61 -15.09
CA VAL A 327 -10.11 9.11 -14.38
C VAL A 327 -8.84 9.52 -15.12
N LEU A 328 -8.81 9.29 -16.43
CA LEU A 328 -7.68 9.64 -17.28
C LEU A 328 -7.37 11.13 -17.28
N ARG A 329 -8.41 11.99 -17.34
CA ARG A 329 -8.27 13.46 -17.26
C ARG A 329 -7.72 13.94 -15.91
N GLY A 330 -8.13 13.30 -14.81
CA GLY A 330 -7.59 13.58 -13.49
C GLY A 330 -6.10 13.25 -13.40
N ILE A 331 -5.74 12.04 -13.85
CA ILE A 331 -4.35 11.57 -13.80
C ILE A 331 -3.44 12.36 -14.75
N THR A 332 -3.86 12.66 -15.98
CA THR A 332 -3.05 13.48 -16.92
C THR A 332 -2.80 14.89 -16.42
N LYS A 333 -3.76 15.50 -15.73
CA LYS A 333 -3.60 16.82 -15.13
C LYS A 333 -2.60 16.80 -13.96
N ILE A 334 -2.59 15.72 -13.19
CA ILE A 334 -1.73 15.54 -12.02
C ILE A 334 -0.29 15.17 -12.42
N LEU A 335 -0.13 14.33 -13.44
CA LEU A 335 1.18 13.85 -13.90
C LEU A 335 1.89 14.80 -14.88
N GLY A 336 1.34 15.98 -15.16
CA GLY A 336 1.97 16.95 -16.08
C GLY A 336 2.10 16.45 -17.54
N LEU A 337 1.47 15.33 -17.89
CA LEU A 337 1.51 14.74 -19.22
C LEU A 337 0.71 15.64 -20.19
N LYS A 338 1.39 16.55 -20.90
CA LYS A 338 0.81 17.37 -21.97
C LYS A 338 0.05 16.49 -22.95
N LYS A 339 -1.11 16.96 -23.44
CA LYS A 339 -1.82 16.31 -24.55
C LYS A 339 -0.85 16.20 -25.72
N SER A 340 -0.60 15.00 -26.25
CA SER A 340 0.00 14.91 -27.57
C SER A 340 -0.95 15.59 -28.55
N GLY A 341 -0.44 16.60 -29.24
CA GLY A 341 -1.19 17.33 -30.25
C GLY A 341 -1.64 16.36 -31.34
N LYS A 342 -2.89 16.50 -31.79
CA LYS A 342 -3.32 15.89 -33.05
C LYS A 342 -2.40 16.40 -34.16
N ILE A 343 -1.62 15.52 -34.77
CA ILE A 343 -1.11 15.77 -36.12
C ILE A 343 -2.34 15.84 -37.01
N LYS A 344 -2.71 17.05 -37.46
CA LYS A 344 -3.64 17.21 -38.57
C LYS A 344 -2.85 16.81 -39.82
N ALA A 345 -3.25 15.71 -40.46
CA ALA A 345 -2.92 15.48 -41.85
C ALA A 345 -3.66 16.55 -42.65
N ASP A 346 -2.91 17.53 -43.19
CA ASP A 346 -3.45 18.52 -44.08
C ASP A 346 -3.56 17.88 -45.47
N ALA A 347 -4.79 17.57 -45.85
CA ALA A 347 -5.14 17.24 -47.23
C ALA A 347 -5.42 18.57 -47.93
N THR A 348 -4.47 19.05 -48.73
CA THR A 348 -4.74 20.10 -49.71
C THR A 348 -4.27 19.62 -51.08
N GLU A 349 -5.16 18.88 -51.73
CA GLU A 349 -5.13 18.68 -53.16
C GLU A 349 -5.78 19.92 -53.80
N LYS A 350 -4.99 20.80 -54.43
CA LYS A 350 -5.47 21.72 -55.46
C LYS A 350 -4.44 21.85 -56.59
N LYS A 351 -4.94 21.46 -57.77
CA LYS A 351 -4.36 21.45 -59.12
C LYS A 351 -3.96 22.84 -59.65
N PHE A 352 -3.26 22.79 -60.80
CA PHE A 352 -2.93 23.81 -61.82
C PHE A 352 -1.71 24.71 -61.48
N SER A 353 -0.79 25.04 -62.39
CA SER A 353 -0.46 24.66 -63.76
C SER A 353 0.88 25.31 -64.12
N ARG A 354 1.59 24.71 -65.08
CA ARG A 354 2.78 25.20 -65.81
C ARG A 354 2.80 26.72 -66.08
N LYS A 355 3.95 27.34 -65.83
CA LYS A 355 4.78 28.10 -66.80
C LYS A 355 6.03 28.63 -66.11
N GLY A 356 7.18 28.44 -66.75
CA GLY A 356 8.48 28.84 -66.22
C GLY A 356 8.78 30.32 -66.36
N CYS A 357 9.79 30.77 -65.61
CA CYS A 357 10.82 31.70 -66.08
C CYS A 357 12.04 31.55 -65.18
N SER A 358 13.16 31.25 -65.82
CA SER A 358 14.51 31.54 -65.35
C SER A 358 14.66 33.05 -65.19
N PHE A 359 15.38 33.52 -64.17
CA PHE A 359 16.48 34.47 -64.36
C PHE A 359 17.30 34.64 -63.07
N ALA A 360 18.58 34.88 -63.30
CA ALA A 360 19.69 34.80 -62.36
C ALA A 360 20.06 36.15 -61.72
N MET A 361 21.03 36.03 -60.80
CA MET A 361 22.17 36.93 -60.52
C MET A 361 22.17 37.89 -59.32
N HIS A 362 23.29 37.74 -58.59
CA HIS A 362 24.17 38.72 -57.94
C HIS A 362 23.79 39.28 -56.56
N CYS A 363 24.62 39.08 -55.51
CA CYS A 363 25.89 39.80 -55.15
C CYS A 363 25.60 41.28 -54.85
N GLU A 364 25.95 41.93 -53.74
CA GLU A 364 27.10 41.94 -52.80
C GLU A 364 26.58 42.49 -51.43
N ARG A 365 27.08 42.09 -50.25
CA ARG A 365 28.31 42.50 -49.53
C ARG A 365 28.39 44.00 -49.20
N GLU A 366 28.32 44.32 -47.90
CA GLU A 366 29.13 45.30 -47.11
C GLU A 366 28.46 45.39 -45.71
N ARG A 367 29.07 44.96 -44.58
CA ARG A 367 30.20 45.44 -43.76
C ARG A 367 30.03 46.81 -43.10
N GLY A 368 30.27 46.80 -41.78
CA GLY A 368 30.58 47.94 -40.90
C GLY A 368 29.50 48.15 -39.83
N GLU A 369 29.76 48.38 -38.54
CA GLU A 369 30.94 48.48 -37.68
C GLU A 369 30.35 48.47 -36.23
N VAL A 370 30.91 47.69 -35.29
CA VAL A 370 31.68 48.15 -34.12
C VAL A 370 30.93 49.07 -33.14
N GLY A 371 30.89 48.66 -31.87
CA GLY A 371 30.45 49.49 -30.75
C GLY A 371 30.31 48.71 -29.44
N ASP A 372 31.45 48.41 -28.82
CA ASP A 372 31.59 47.95 -27.44
C ASP A 372 30.96 48.92 -26.42
N ILE A 373 30.66 48.42 -25.21
CA ILE A 373 31.20 48.88 -23.90
C ILE A 373 30.20 48.62 -22.73
N ILE A 374 30.63 47.73 -21.81
CA ILE A 374 30.74 47.83 -20.32
C ILE A 374 29.54 48.45 -19.55
N GLY A 375 29.01 47.93 -18.45
CA GLY A 375 29.47 46.98 -17.44
C GLY A 375 29.07 47.51 -16.05
N ILE A 376 28.75 46.60 -15.13
CA ILE A 376 29.06 46.50 -13.68
C ILE A 376 28.44 45.19 -13.20
#